data_AF-A0A9N7AVY5-F1
#
_entry.id   AF-A0A9N7AVY5-F1
#
_cell.length_a   1.000
_cell.length_b   1.000
_cell.length_c   1.000
_cell.angle_alpha   90.00
_cell.angle_beta   90.00
_cell.angle_gamma   90.00
#
_symmetry.space_group_name_H-M   'P 1'
#
loop_
_entity.id
_entity.type
_entity.pdbx_description
1 polymer ?
#
loop_
_entity_poly.entity_id
_entity_poly.type
_entity_poly.pdbx_seq_one_letter_code
_entity_poly.pdbx_strand_id
1 'polypeptide(L)' 'MKQVKRQKLNQELMRAAATGDIEAVQKLVLRGADIYFRDHQGDNALSLAAGSGYLNVLKY' A
#
# COMPACT_ATOMS: atom_id res chain seq x y z
N MET A 1 -1.27 -19.77 9.10
CA MET A 1 -0.27 -19.30 8.09
C MET A 1 -0.12 -17.78 8.18
N LYS A 2 0.91 -17.27 8.89
CA LYS A 2 1.07 -15.82 9.14
C LYS A 2 1.44 -15.00 7.88
N GLN A 3 2.04 -15.63 6.87
CA GLN A 3 2.46 -14.96 5.62
C GLN A 3 1.30 -14.64 4.67
N VAL A 4 0.33 -15.54 4.48
CA VAL A 4 -0.80 -15.35 3.55
C VAL A 4 -1.69 -14.16 3.97
N LYS A 5 -1.90 -13.99 5.28
CA LYS A 5 -2.71 -12.87 5.82
C LYS A 5 -2.01 -11.51 5.62
N ARG A 6 -0.68 -11.47 5.70
CA ARG A 6 0.12 -10.26 5.48
C ARG A 6 0.16 -9.89 3.99
N GLN A 7 0.23 -10.88 3.10
CA GLN A 7 0.20 -10.63 1.65
C GLN A 7 -1.10 -9.95 1.20
N LYS A 8 -2.26 -10.36 1.75
CA LYS A 8 -3.54 -9.70 1.46
C LYS A 8 -3.57 -8.24 1.96
N LEU A 9 -3.07 -7.98 3.17
CA LEU A 9 -2.93 -6.63 3.72
C LEU A 9 -2.07 -5.73 2.82
N ASN A 10 -0.98 -6.27 2.28
CA ASN A 10 -0.10 -5.52 1.39
C ASN A 10 -0.78 -5.20 0.05
N GLN A 11 -1.52 -6.15 -0.52
CA GLN A 11 -2.31 -5.91 -1.74
C GLN A 11 -3.40 -4.87 -1.52
N GLU A 12 -4.09 -4.91 -0.37
CA GLU A 12 -5.06 -3.87 0.03
C GLU A 12 -4.38 -2.50 0.14
N LEU A 13 -3.17 -2.45 0.72
CA LEU A 13 -2.40 -1.20 0.85
C LEU A 13 -2.00 -0.64 -0.52
N MET A 14 -1.54 -1.50 -1.43
CA MET A 14 -1.19 -1.10 -2.80
C MET A 14 -2.39 -0.50 -3.54
N ARG A 15 -3.58 -1.10 -3.38
CA ARG A 15 -4.82 -0.55 -3.97
C ARG A 15 -5.18 0.81 -3.38
N ALA A 16 -5.14 0.94 -2.06
CA ALA A 16 -5.43 2.21 -1.38
C ALA A 16 -4.49 3.33 -1.83
N ALA A 17 -3.20 3.01 -1.97
CA ALA A 17 -2.20 3.95 -2.46
C ALA A 17 -2.42 4.32 -3.95
N ALA A 18 -2.78 3.35 -4.79
CA ALA A 18 -3.10 3.55 -6.20
C ALA A 18 -4.38 4.37 -6.45
N THR A 19 -5.26 4.51 -5.44
CA THR A 19 -6.48 5.32 -5.51
C THR A 19 -6.43 6.60 -4.67
N GLY A 20 -5.33 6.86 -3.95
CA GLY A 20 -5.16 8.04 -3.11
C GLY A 20 -5.94 8.02 -1.80
N ASP A 21 -6.44 6.85 -1.39
CA ASP A 21 -7.24 6.67 -0.18
C ASP A 21 -6.32 6.66 1.06
N ILE A 22 -6.02 7.86 1.56
CA ILE A 22 -5.12 8.06 2.69
C ILE A 22 -5.65 7.40 3.98
N GLU A 23 -6.96 7.38 4.19
CA GLU A 23 -7.56 6.79 5.38
C GLU A 23 -7.37 5.27 5.39
N ALA A 24 -7.59 4.63 4.23
CA ALA A 24 -7.30 3.21 4.08
C ALA A 24 -5.81 2.91 4.21
N VAL A 25 -4.92 3.71 3.62
CA VAL A 25 -3.46 3.58 3.78
C VAL A 25 -3.08 3.57 5.26
N GLN A 26 -3.51 4.59 6.02
CA GLN A 26 -3.22 4.70 7.46
C GLN A 26 -3.71 3.47 8.23
N LYS A 27 -4.97 3.07 8.00
CA LYS A 27 -5.58 1.91 8.68
C LYS A 27 -4.85 0.61 8.35
N LEU A 28 -4.39 0.43 7.12
CA LEU A 28 -3.70 -0.79 6.69
C LEU A 28 -2.28 -0.87 7.25
N VAL A 29 -1.56 0.27 7.28
CA VAL A 29 -0.25 0.37 7.94
C VAL A 29 -0.36 0.04 9.42
N LEU A 30 -1.36 0.59 10.12
CA LEU A 30 -1.62 0.28 11.53
C LEU A 30 -1.97 -1.21 11.77
N ARG A 31 -2.54 -1.89 10.77
CA ARG A 31 -2.82 -3.33 10.79
C ARG A 31 -1.59 -4.19 10.45
N GLY A 32 -0.45 -3.59 10.18
CA GLY A 32 0.82 -4.26 9.88
C GLY A 32 1.01 -4.60 8.40
N ALA A 33 0.38 -3.86 7.49
CA ALA A 33 0.73 -3.91 6.08
C ALA A 33 2.18 -3.44 5.87
N ASP A 34 2.89 -4.14 5.00
CA ASP A 34 4.29 -3.88 4.67
C ASP A 34 4.36 -2.88 3.51
N ILE A 35 4.75 -1.65 3.81
CA ILE A 35 4.87 -0.56 2.84
C ILE A 35 5.93 -0.83 1.76
N TYR A 36 6.88 -1.73 2.03
CA TYR A 36 7.94 -2.11 1.11
C TYR A 36 7.61 -3.36 0.29
N PHE A 37 6.45 -3.97 0.52
CA PHE A 37 6.00 -5.10 -0.29
C PHE A 37 5.93 -4.70 -1.76
N ARG A 38 6.46 -5.58 -2.62
CA ARG A 38 6.42 -5.43 -4.06
C ARG A 38 5.51 -6.47 -4.68
N ASP A 39 4.71 -6.06 -5.65
CA ASP A 39 3.96 -6.99 -6.49
C ASP A 39 4.87 -7.70 -7.52
N HIS A 40 4.26 -8.46 -8.42
CA HIS A 40 4.96 -9.18 -9.48
C HIS A 40 5.59 -8.26 -10.54
N GLN A 41 5.23 -6.98 -10.58
CA GLN A 41 5.81 -5.97 -11.48
C GLN A 41 6.98 -5.23 -10.82
N GLY A 42 7.19 -5.46 -9.52
CA GLY A 42 8.19 -4.75 -8.73
C GLY A 42 7.67 -3.44 -8.13
N ASP A 43 6.38 -3.14 -8.29
CA ASP A 43 5.75 -1.94 -7.75
C ASP A 43 5.40 -2.13 -6.28
N ASN A 44 5.51 -1.05 -5.50
CA ASN A 44 5.04 -1.01 -4.13
C ASN A 44 3.95 0.07 -3.98
N ALA A 45 3.39 0.19 -2.77
CA ALA A 45 2.36 1.19 -2.51
C ALA A 45 2.83 2.63 -2.86
N LEU A 46 4.10 2.94 -2.60
CA LEU A 46 4.67 4.26 -2.87
C LEU A 46 4.80 4.54 -4.37
N SER A 47 5.27 3.59 -5.18
CA SER A 47 5.40 3.76 -6.64
C SER A 47 4.04 3.94 -7.30
N LEU A 48 3.03 3.21 -6.83
CA LEU A 48 1.65 3.37 -7.32
C LEU A 48 1.06 4.73 -6.95
N ALA A 49 1.24 5.20 -5.71
CA ALA A 49 0.79 6.54 -5.32
C ALA A 49 1.49 7.64 -6.12
N ALA A 50 2.80 7.49 -6.39
CA ALA A 50 3.57 8.43 -7.19
C ALA A 50 3.12 8.46 -8.65
N GLY A 51 2.94 7.28 -9.26
CA GLY A 51 2.45 7.16 -10.63
C GLY A 51 1.06 7.76 -10.83
N SER A 52 0.21 7.68 -9.81
CA SER A 52 -1.15 8.25 -9.83
C SER A 52 -1.24 9.70 -9.32
N GLY A 53 -0.13 10.31 -8.88
CA GLY A 53 -0.10 11.71 -8.43
C GLY A 53 -0.65 11.99 -7.02
N TYR A 54 -0.80 10.96 -6.19
CA TYR A 54 -1.36 11.09 -4.83
C TYR A 54 -0.31 11.52 -3.80
N LEU A 55 0.06 12.80 -3.85
CA LEU A 55 1.04 13.40 -2.94
C LEU A 55 0.68 13.27 -1.46
N ASN A 56 -0.61 13.22 -1.12
CA ASN A 56 -1.08 13.01 0.25
C ASN A 56 -0.63 11.65 0.81
N VAL A 57 -0.63 10.60 -0.02
CA VAL A 57 -0.16 9.27 0.36
C VAL A 57 1.37 9.22 0.47
N LEU A 58 2.09 9.95 -0.37
CA LEU A 58 3.56 10.01 -0.32
C LEU A 58 4.12 10.80 0.87
N LYS A 59 3.35 11.77 1.37
CA LYS A 59 3.73 12.63 2.49
C LYS A 59 3.44 12.03 3.86
N TYR A 60 2.69 10.92 3.89
CA TYR A 60 2.38 10.17 5.09
C TYR A 60 3.55 9.24 5.46
#